data_AF-A0A6I4YQ60-F1
#
_entry.id   AF-A0A6I4YQ60-F1
#
_cell.length_a   1.000
_cell.length_b   1.000
_cell.length_c   1.000
_cell.angle_alpha   90.00
_cell.angle_beta   90.00
_cell.angle_gamma   90.00
#
_symmetry.space_group_name_H-M   'P 1'
#
loop_
_entity.id
_entity.type
_entity.pdbx_description
1 polymer ?
#
loop_
_entity_poly.entity_id
_entity_poly.type
_entity_poly.pdbx_seq_one_letter_code
_entity_poly.pdbx_strand_id
1 'polypeptide(L)' 'MMSFAAFNQRRIKALAVLALCVTCLGLSACGRKGAPTPPGPENKVIYPHTYPAD' A
#
# COMPACT_ATOMS: atom_id res chain seq x y z
N MET A 1 -2.72 46.37 -11.05
CA MET A 1 -1.88 45.19 -11.34
C MET A 1 -1.93 44.24 -10.14
N MET A 2 -2.97 43.41 -10.02
CA MET A 2 -3.14 42.50 -8.88
C MET A 2 -2.73 41.07 -9.26
N SER A 3 -1.59 40.64 -8.74
CA SER A 3 -1.33 39.30 -8.20
C SER A 3 -1.49 38.07 -9.12
N PHE A 4 -0.65 37.96 -10.16
CA PHE A 4 -0.35 36.66 -10.79
C PHE A 4 0.31 35.66 -9.81
N ALA A 5 1.06 36.18 -8.83
CA ALA A 5 1.75 35.37 -7.81
C ALA A 5 0.76 34.60 -6.92
N ALA A 6 -0.35 35.21 -6.51
CA ALA A 6 -1.35 34.55 -5.65
C ALA A 6 -2.12 33.44 -6.38
N PHE A 7 -2.40 33.60 -7.67
CA PHE A 7 -3.07 32.57 -8.47
C PHE A 7 -2.16 31.35 -8.69
N ASN A 8 -0.88 31.60 -8.95
CA ASN A 8 0.13 30.55 -9.09
C ASN A 8 0.37 29.81 -7.76
N GLN A 9 0.43 30.52 -6.63
CA GLN A 9 0.59 29.91 -5.30
C GLN A 9 -0.59 29.00 -4.91
N ARG A 10 -1.83 29.35 -5.27
CA ARG A 10 -2.99 28.48 -5.02
C ARG A 10 -2.91 27.19 -5.82
N ARG A 11 -2.43 27.27 -7.08
CA ARG A 11 -2.24 26.09 -7.93
C ARG A 11 -1.12 25.18 -7.42
N ILE A 12 0.02 25.74 -7.01
CA ILE A 12 1.15 24.96 -6.47
C ILE A 12 0.74 24.22 -5.19
N LYS A 13 0.02 24.88 -4.27
CA LYS A 13 -0.48 24.23 -3.04
C LYS A 13 -1.48 23.12 -3.34
N ALA A 14 -2.40 23.32 -4.29
CA ALA A 14 -3.36 22.31 -4.68
C ALA A 14 -2.69 21.08 -5.32
N LEU A 15 -1.69 21.30 -6.18
CA LEU A 15 -0.91 20.22 -6.79
C LEU A 15 -0.08 19.44 -5.76
N ALA A 16 0.49 20.12 -4.76
CA ALA A 16 1.23 19.47 -3.68
C ALA A 16 0.34 18.57 -2.81
N VAL A 17 -0.87 19.04 -2.46
CA VAL A 17 -1.86 18.24 -1.72
C VAL A 17 -2.32 17.04 -2.55
N LEU A 18 -2.60 17.24 -3.85
CA LEU A 18 -3.01 16.16 -4.75
C LEU A 18 -1.90 15.10 -4.88
N ALA A 19 -0.65 15.51 -5.05
CA ALA A 19 0.49 14.61 -5.13
C ALA A 19 0.67 13.78 -3.84
N LEU A 20 0.50 14.40 -2.67
CA LEU A 20 0.55 13.71 -1.38
C LEU A 20 -0.58 12.68 -1.23
N CYS A 21 -1.80 13.01 -1.66
CA CYS A 21 -2.91 12.06 -1.62
C CYS A 21 -2.66 10.83 -2.51
N VAL A 22 -2.15 11.03 -3.73
CA VAL A 22 -1.86 9.93 -4.67
C VAL A 22 -0.80 8.98 -4.11
N THR A 23 0.25 9.50 -3.48
CA THR A 23 1.28 8.63 -2.88
C THR A 23 0.73 7.86 -1.67
N CYS A 24 0.00 8.52 -0.76
CA CYS A 24 -0.60 7.85 0.40
C CYS A 24 -1.59 6.72 0.01
N LEU A 25 -2.40 6.93 -1.04
CA LEU A 25 -3.34 5.93 -1.54
C LEU A 25 -2.61 4.75 -2.19
N GLY A 26 -1.55 5.01 -2.97
CA GLY A 26 -0.73 3.97 -3.60
C GLY A 26 -0.06 3.03 -2.59
N LEU A 27 0.42 3.55 -1.45
CA LEU A 27 1.02 2.71 -0.40
C LEU A 27 0.01 1.75 0.25
N SER A 28 -1.27 2.13 0.35
CA SER A 28 -2.31 1.25 0.91
C SER A 28 -2.65 0.04 0.02
N ALA A 29 -2.28 0.08 -1.27
CA ALA A 29 -2.51 -1.00 -2.23
C ALA A 29 -1.38 -2.06 -2.26
N CYS A 30 -0.23 -1.81 -1.63
CA CYS A 30 0.91 -2.73 -1.61
C CYS A 30 0.82 -3.84 -0.54
N GLY A 31 -0.29 -3.93 0.22
CA GLY A 31 -0.29 -4.57 1.54
C GLY A 31 -1.18 -5.79 1.77
N ARG A 32 -1.80 -6.42 0.76
CA ARG A 32 -2.65 -7.59 1.04
C ARG A 32 -2.53 -8.70 0.01
N LYS A 33 -1.56 -9.60 0.22
CA LYS A 33 -1.78 -11.00 -0.17
C LYS A 33 -3.08 -11.41 0.53
N GLY A 34 -4.05 -11.94 -0.23
CA GLY A 34 -5.35 -12.32 0.29
C GLY A 34 -5.25 -13.26 1.49
N ALA A 35 -6.39 -13.67 2.06
CA ALA A 35 -6.38 -14.70 3.09
C ALA A 35 -5.44 -15.85 2.66
N PRO A 36 -4.59 -16.37 3.57
CA PRO A 36 -3.70 -17.46 3.23
C PRO A 36 -4.52 -18.57 2.58
N THR A 37 -4.08 -19.03 1.41
CA THR A 37 -4.71 -20.18 0.79
C THR A 37 -4.63 -21.34 1.78
N PRO A 38 -5.75 -22.05 2.01
CA PRO A 38 -5.71 -23.21 2.86
C PRO A 38 -4.59 -24.14 2.37
N PRO A 39 -3.95 -24.88 3.28
CA PRO A 39 -3.04 -25.94 2.87
C PRO A 39 -3.75 -26.79 1.82
N GLY A 40 -3.00 -27.22 0.81
CA GLY A 40 -3.52 -28.14 -0.20
C GLY A 40 -4.04 -29.44 0.43
N PRO A 41 -4.50 -30.40 -0.38
CA PRO A 41 -4.91 -31.71 0.14
C PRO A 41 -3.83 -32.30 1.04
N GLU A 42 -4.21 -33.14 2.01
CA GLU A 42 -3.33 -33.61 3.11
C GLU A 42 -1.96 -34.11 2.64
N ASN A 43 -1.91 -34.73 1.46
CA ASN A 43 -0.68 -35.18 0.78
C ASN A 43 0.24 -34.07 0.21
N LYS A 44 -0.14 -32.79 0.34
CA LYS A 44 0.59 -31.60 -0.13
C LYS A 44 1.04 -30.70 1.03
N VAL A 45 0.74 -31.06 2.28
CA VAL A 45 1.24 -30.34 3.46
C VAL A 45 2.70 -30.73 3.68
N ILE A 46 3.62 -29.81 3.40
CA ILE A 46 5.08 -30.03 3.47
C ILE A 46 5.67 -29.70 4.85
N TYR A 47 4.84 -29.19 5.78
CA TYR A 47 5.29 -28.84 7.12
C TYR A 47 5.23 -30.07 8.04
N PRO A 48 6.27 -30.33 8.85
CA PRO A 48 6.22 -31.40 9.83
C PRO A 48 5.18 -31.05 10.90
N HIS A 49 4.28 -31.99 11.21
CA HIS A 49 3.29 -31.85 12.30
C HIS A 49 3.93 -31.80 13.69
N THR A 50 5.22 -32.13 13.78
CA THR A 50 6.02 -32.14 14.99
C THR A 50 7.33 -31.44 14.69
N TYR A 51 7.58 -30.32 15.37
CA TYR A 51 8.90 -29.71 15.39
C TYR A 51 9.86 -30.59 16.20
N PRO A 52 11.13 -30.75 15.80
CA PRO A 52 12.13 -31.43 16.62
C PRO A 52 12.30 -30.70 17.95
N ALA A 53 12.49 -31.49 19.01
CA ALA A 53 12.41 -31.06 20.40
C ALA A 53 13.76 -30.56 20.98
N ASP A 54 14.69 -30.14 20.12
CA ASP A 54 16.02 -29.72 20.55
C ASP A 54 15.97 -28.46 21.43
#